data_AF-A0A957T9T6-F1
#
_entry.id   AF-A0A957T9T6-F1
#
_cell.length_a   1.000
_cell.length_b   1.000
_cell.length_c   1.000
_cell.angle_alpha   90.00
_cell.angle_beta   90.00
_cell.angle_gamma   90.00
#
_symmetry.space_group_name_H-M   'P 1'
#
loop_
_entity.id
_entity.type
_entity.pdbx_description
1 polymer ?
#
loop_
_entity_poly.entity_id
_entity_poly.type
_entity_poly.pdbx_seq_one_letter_code
_entity_poly.pdbx_strand_id
1 'polypeptide(L)'
;QTIDVVRAIADAGRADDIALYTGNDDNIIADLVTDFCLTPHGDPVHFVGGLLGQWAVWTRRVVEALEAIHAQRAAGQLDYGHWLSYGVQLTDANAAIFDAPNQYRGCLPGIHWVLQQQGLMQSTHTLNPHEQLAPGQVDEIRRVHDAYPALNDDAFVAENLKDWLESE
;
A
#
# COMPACT_ATOMS: atom_id res chain seq x y z
N GLN A 1 19.54 -0.57 -0.85
CA GLN A 1 18.50 0.48 -0.93
C GLN A 1 17.82 0.39 -2.30
N THR A 2 16.61 0.92 -2.49
CA THR A 2 15.86 0.86 -3.78
C THR A 2 16.74 1.26 -4.98
N ILE A 3 17.51 2.33 -4.84
CA ILE A 3 18.40 2.85 -5.88
C ILE A 3 19.46 1.84 -6.34
N ASP A 4 19.97 0.98 -5.45
CA ASP A 4 21.02 0.02 -5.78
C ASP A 4 20.48 -1.09 -6.70
N VAL A 5 19.26 -1.57 -6.41
CA VAL A 5 18.59 -2.61 -7.18
C VAL A 5 18.21 -2.08 -8.57
N VAL A 6 17.61 -0.90 -8.61
CA VAL A 6 17.20 -0.25 -9.85
C VAL A 6 18.41 0.08 -10.73
N ARG A 7 19.51 0.56 -10.14
CA ARG A 7 20.77 0.82 -10.87
C ARG A 7 21.34 -0.45 -11.48
N ALA A 8 21.37 -1.56 -10.74
CA ALA A 8 21.87 -2.83 -11.25
C ALA A 8 21.07 -3.33 -12.47
N ILE A 9 19.75 -3.13 -12.47
CA ILE A 9 18.88 -3.50 -13.60
C ILE A 9 19.11 -2.57 -14.80
N ALA A 10 19.21 -1.26 -14.55
CA ALA A 10 19.48 -0.27 -15.58
C ALA A 10 20.85 -0.51 -16.25
N ASP A 11 21.90 -0.74 -15.46
CA ASP A 11 23.26 -1.01 -15.95
C ASP A 11 23.35 -2.34 -16.70
N ALA A 12 22.51 -3.33 -16.35
CA ALA A 12 22.41 -4.60 -17.07
C ALA A 12 21.63 -4.49 -18.40
N GLY A 13 20.91 -3.38 -18.65
CA GLY A 13 20.06 -3.23 -19.83
C GLY A 13 18.88 -4.20 -19.87
N ARG A 14 18.38 -4.60 -18.68
CA ARG A 14 17.32 -5.62 -18.52
C ARG A 14 16.00 -5.07 -18.00
N ALA A 15 15.73 -3.79 -18.27
CA ALA A 15 14.51 -3.12 -17.81
C ALA A 15 13.25 -3.85 -18.27
N ASP A 16 13.22 -4.34 -19.51
CA ASP A 16 12.06 -5.04 -20.08
C ASP A 16 11.97 -6.53 -19.70
N ASP A 17 13.06 -7.11 -19.17
CA ASP A 17 13.12 -8.53 -18.80
C ASP A 17 12.74 -8.81 -17.35
N ILE A 18 12.73 -7.77 -16.49
CA ILE A 18 12.63 -7.90 -15.04
C ILE A 18 11.50 -7.02 -14.52
N ALA A 19 10.44 -7.65 -14.03
CA ALA A 19 9.38 -6.96 -13.34
C ALA A 19 9.83 -6.56 -11.92
N LEU A 20 9.71 -5.27 -11.61
CA LEU A 20 10.04 -4.70 -10.31
C LEU A 20 8.79 -4.49 -9.47
N TYR A 21 8.79 -5.05 -8.26
CA TYR A 21 7.73 -4.87 -7.27
C TYR A 21 8.31 -4.17 -6.04
N THR A 22 7.69 -3.08 -5.61
CA THR A 22 8.14 -2.36 -4.40
C THR A 22 7.69 -3.13 -3.15
N GLY A 23 8.58 -3.21 -2.17
CA GLY A 23 8.28 -3.68 -0.82
C GLY A 23 8.36 -2.56 0.22
N ASN A 24 8.31 -1.30 -0.23
CA ASN A 24 8.45 -0.13 0.62
C ASN A 24 7.08 0.48 0.94
N ASP A 25 6.47 0.01 2.03
CA ASP A 25 5.14 0.47 2.47
C ASP A 25 5.08 1.98 2.74
N ASP A 26 6.18 2.64 3.08
CA ASP A 26 6.20 4.07 3.39
C ASP A 26 6.28 4.96 2.14
N ASN A 27 6.62 4.39 0.97
CA ASN A 27 6.89 5.13 -0.26
C ASN A 27 6.24 4.52 -1.52
N ILE A 28 5.18 3.73 -1.34
CA ILE A 28 4.54 2.91 -2.39
C ILE A 28 4.28 3.74 -3.66
N ILE A 29 3.59 4.87 -3.50
CA ILE A 29 3.14 5.65 -4.65
C ILE A 29 4.30 6.34 -5.37
N ALA A 30 5.25 6.89 -4.62
CA ALA A 30 6.43 7.50 -5.21
C ALA A 30 7.25 6.47 -6.01
N ASP A 31 7.40 5.25 -5.50
CA ASP A 31 8.07 4.17 -6.23
C ASP A 31 7.31 3.81 -7.52
N LEU A 32 5.96 3.73 -7.50
CA LEU A 32 5.14 3.40 -8.67
C LEU A 32 5.11 4.49 -9.74
N VAL A 33 5.15 5.77 -9.36
CA VAL A 33 5.09 6.89 -10.31
C VAL A 33 6.46 7.32 -10.84
N THR A 34 7.55 6.94 -10.17
CA THR A 34 8.90 7.37 -10.56
C THR A 34 9.44 6.57 -11.73
N ASP A 35 9.91 7.29 -12.75
CA ASP A 35 10.78 6.77 -13.80
C ASP A 35 12.24 6.92 -13.38
N PHE A 36 12.92 5.80 -13.15
CA PHE A 36 14.32 5.80 -12.74
C PHE A 36 15.24 5.85 -13.96
N CYS A 37 15.53 7.06 -14.42
CA CYS A 37 16.45 7.34 -15.52
C CYS A 37 17.92 7.37 -15.03
N LEU A 38 18.50 6.20 -14.77
CA LEU A 38 19.83 6.09 -14.13
C LEU A 38 21.00 5.98 -15.11
N THR A 39 20.72 5.84 -16.40
CA THR A 39 21.72 5.78 -17.48
C THR A 39 21.38 6.83 -18.55
N PRO A 40 22.36 7.52 -19.17
CA PRO A 40 22.08 8.63 -20.11
C PRO A 40 21.29 8.25 -21.37
N HIS A 41 21.30 6.98 -21.76
CA HIS A 41 20.71 6.48 -23.00
C HIS A 41 19.92 5.17 -22.83
N GLY A 42 19.72 4.71 -21.59
CA GLY A 42 18.94 3.50 -21.33
C GLY A 42 17.48 3.84 -21.06
N ASP A 43 16.62 2.84 -21.24
CA ASP A 43 15.20 2.97 -20.95
C ASP A 43 14.97 3.18 -19.44
N PRO A 44 13.96 3.98 -19.06
CA PRO A 44 13.63 4.17 -17.65
C PRO A 44 13.21 2.85 -17.00
N VAL A 45 13.81 2.56 -15.85
CA VAL A 45 13.36 1.46 -15.00
C VAL A 45 12.24 1.97 -14.10
N HIS A 46 11.18 1.19 -13.89
CA HIS A 46 10.08 1.57 -13.01
C HIS A 46 9.47 0.36 -12.31
N PHE A 47 8.77 0.61 -11.21
CA PHE A 47 8.00 -0.43 -10.52
C PHE A 47 6.66 -0.65 -11.22
N VAL A 48 6.24 -1.92 -11.32
CA VAL A 48 4.98 -2.35 -11.95
C VAL A 48 3.94 -2.86 -10.95
N GLY A 49 4.26 -2.78 -9.65
CA GLY A 49 3.41 -3.27 -8.58
C GLY A 49 4.13 -3.28 -7.23
N GLY A 50 3.56 -3.99 -6.26
CA GLY A 50 4.13 -4.12 -4.93
C GLY A 50 3.82 -5.46 -4.25
N LEU A 51 4.65 -5.79 -3.26
CA LEU A 51 4.48 -6.91 -2.33
C LEU A 51 4.54 -6.32 -0.91
N LEU A 52 3.38 -5.89 -0.41
CA LEU A 52 3.28 -4.87 0.63
C LEU A 52 2.31 -5.32 1.72
N GLY A 53 2.64 -4.98 2.97
CA GLY A 53 1.71 -5.19 4.08
C GLY A 53 0.44 -4.35 3.91
N GLN A 54 0.55 -3.16 3.32
CA GLN A 54 -0.56 -2.21 3.23
C GLN A 54 -1.69 -2.78 2.39
N TRP A 55 -1.35 -3.60 1.39
CA TRP A 55 -2.28 -4.18 0.43
C TRP A 55 -3.18 -5.26 1.04
N ALA A 56 -2.92 -5.66 2.30
CA ALA A 56 -3.78 -6.55 3.07
C ALA A 56 -5.09 -5.87 3.51
N VAL A 57 -5.17 -4.55 3.49
CA VAL A 57 -6.38 -3.77 3.78
C VAL A 57 -6.69 -2.84 2.62
N TRP A 58 -7.96 -2.50 2.48
CA TRP A 58 -8.43 -1.58 1.44
C TRP A 58 -8.06 -2.01 0.02
N THR A 59 -8.01 -3.32 -0.19
CA THR A 59 -7.47 -3.97 -1.39
C THR A 59 -8.16 -3.48 -2.66
N ARG A 60 -9.47 -3.17 -2.63
CA ARG A 60 -10.16 -2.64 -3.81
C ARG A 60 -9.61 -1.28 -4.22
N ARG A 61 -9.38 -0.36 -3.27
CA ARG A 61 -8.79 0.97 -3.54
C ARG A 61 -7.35 0.85 -4.03
N VAL A 62 -6.59 -0.08 -3.48
CA VAL A 62 -5.22 -0.39 -3.94
C VAL A 62 -5.22 -0.81 -5.41
N VAL A 63 -6.08 -1.76 -5.80
CA VAL A 63 -6.20 -2.23 -7.19
C VAL A 63 -6.60 -1.08 -8.11
N GLU A 64 -7.60 -0.29 -7.74
CA GLU A 64 -8.04 0.86 -8.53
C GLU A 64 -6.94 1.90 -8.71
N ALA A 65 -6.16 2.19 -7.66
CA ALA A 65 -5.03 3.11 -7.74
C ALA A 65 -3.92 2.58 -8.67
N LEU A 66 -3.56 1.29 -8.54
CA LEU A 66 -2.53 0.67 -9.38
C LEU A 66 -2.95 0.65 -10.86
N GLU A 67 -4.19 0.27 -11.15
CA GLU A 67 -4.75 0.30 -12.51
C GLU A 67 -4.76 1.71 -13.10
N ALA A 68 -5.14 2.71 -12.30
CA ALA A 68 -5.14 4.10 -12.74
C ALA A 68 -3.73 4.63 -13.04
N ILE A 69 -2.74 4.31 -12.20
CA ILE A 69 -1.33 4.65 -12.45
C ILE A 69 -0.85 4.01 -13.76
N HIS A 70 -1.11 2.72 -13.97
CA HIS A 70 -0.73 2.03 -15.20
C HIS A 70 -1.40 2.63 -16.44
N ALA A 71 -2.69 2.91 -16.38
CA ALA A 71 -3.44 3.49 -17.49
C ALA A 71 -2.94 4.90 -17.84
N GLN A 72 -2.73 5.75 -16.84
CA GLN A 72 -2.21 7.11 -17.05
C GLN A 72 -0.77 7.09 -17.57
N ARG A 73 0.08 6.18 -17.07
CA ARG A 73 1.44 5.97 -17.58
C ARG A 73 1.44 5.56 -19.05
N ALA A 74 0.64 4.55 -19.41
CA ALA A 74 0.53 4.08 -20.79
C ALA A 74 0.02 5.17 -21.75
N ALA A 75 -0.82 6.09 -21.25
CA ALA A 75 -1.30 7.24 -22.00
C ALA A 75 -0.33 8.43 -22.05
N GLY A 76 0.79 8.39 -21.31
CA GLY A 76 1.71 9.53 -21.16
C GLY A 76 1.10 10.72 -20.41
N GLN A 77 0.14 10.46 -19.52
CA GLN A 77 -0.69 11.46 -18.83
C GLN A 77 -0.69 11.25 -17.31
N LEU A 78 0.44 10.80 -16.74
CA LEU A 78 0.56 10.57 -15.31
C LEU A 78 0.36 11.86 -14.51
N ASP A 79 -0.65 11.89 -13.64
CA ASP A 79 -0.91 13.03 -12.76
C ASP A 79 -0.04 12.93 -11.49
N TYR A 80 1.21 13.34 -11.62
CA TYR A 80 2.17 13.34 -10.51
C TYR A 80 1.66 14.12 -9.28
N GLY A 81 0.94 15.23 -9.49
CA GLY A 81 0.47 16.07 -8.38
C GLY A 81 -0.59 15.34 -7.55
N HIS A 82 -1.54 14.71 -8.22
CA HIS A 82 -2.54 13.86 -7.58
C HIS A 82 -1.90 12.69 -6.82
N TRP A 83 -1.04 11.91 -7.50
CA TRP A 83 -0.46 10.70 -6.91
C TRP A 83 0.49 11.01 -5.76
N LEU A 84 1.31 12.05 -5.84
CA LEU A 84 2.17 12.43 -4.71
C LEU A 84 1.33 12.87 -3.50
N SER A 85 0.21 13.56 -3.72
CA SER A 85 -0.72 13.93 -2.64
C SER A 85 -1.40 12.69 -2.02
N TYR A 86 -1.86 11.76 -2.86
CA TYR A 86 -2.42 10.48 -2.43
C TYR A 86 -1.39 9.66 -1.65
N GLY A 87 -0.13 9.64 -2.10
CA GLY A 87 0.97 8.96 -1.43
C GLY A 87 1.22 9.47 -0.01
N VAL A 88 1.17 10.78 0.21
CA VAL A 88 1.32 11.35 1.57
C VAL A 88 0.19 10.90 2.50
N GLN A 89 -1.05 10.87 2.01
CA GLN A 89 -2.20 10.38 2.79
C GLN A 89 -2.05 8.90 3.13
N LEU A 90 -1.59 8.09 2.16
CA LEU A 90 -1.34 6.67 2.35
C LEU A 90 -0.20 6.42 3.37
N THR A 91 0.88 7.21 3.32
CA THR A 91 1.98 7.11 4.29
C THR A 91 1.50 7.44 5.71
N ASP A 92 0.66 8.47 5.91
CA ASP A 92 0.08 8.76 7.23
C ASP A 92 -0.83 7.62 7.71
N ALA A 93 -1.66 7.09 6.81
CA ALA A 93 -2.50 5.93 7.12
C ALA A 93 -1.68 4.69 7.52
N ASN A 94 -0.59 4.41 6.80
CA ASN A 94 0.31 3.31 7.10
C ASN A 94 1.01 3.48 8.45
N ALA A 95 1.44 4.69 8.78
CA ALA A 95 2.06 4.96 10.07
C ALA A 95 1.12 4.64 11.24
N ALA A 96 -0.17 4.95 11.11
CA ALA A 96 -1.20 4.64 12.10
C ALA A 96 -1.51 3.14 12.18
N ILE A 97 -1.72 2.49 11.02
CA ILE A 97 -2.06 1.05 10.96
C ILE A 97 -0.90 0.19 11.43
N PHE A 98 0.32 0.49 10.95
CA PHE A 98 1.51 -0.30 11.26
C PHE A 98 2.19 0.07 12.56
N ASP A 99 1.67 1.06 13.29
CA ASP A 99 2.22 1.46 14.58
C ASP A 99 3.68 1.91 14.49
N ALA A 100 4.01 2.67 13.44
CA ALA A 100 5.37 3.16 13.20
C ALA A 100 5.95 3.94 14.40
N PRO A 101 5.18 4.81 15.10
CA PRO A 101 5.66 5.51 16.30
C PRO A 101 6.09 4.58 17.45
N ASN A 102 5.52 3.38 17.53
CA ASN A 102 5.85 2.38 18.55
C ASN A 102 6.68 1.22 17.99
N GLN A 103 7.50 1.48 16.96
CA GLN A 103 8.44 0.51 16.37
C GLN A 103 7.75 -0.73 15.80
N TYR A 104 6.58 -0.55 15.20
CA TYR A 104 5.81 -1.60 14.52
C TYR A 104 5.29 -2.72 15.42
N ARG A 105 5.26 -2.51 16.74
CA ARG A 105 4.79 -3.51 17.71
C ARG A 105 3.33 -3.89 17.52
N GLY A 106 2.50 -2.91 17.14
CA GLY A 106 1.08 -3.06 16.83
C GLY A 106 0.78 -3.29 15.35
N CYS A 107 1.76 -3.63 14.50
CA CYS A 107 1.57 -3.72 13.06
C CYS A 107 0.50 -4.75 12.64
N LEU A 108 0.70 -6.02 12.99
CA LEU A 108 -0.28 -7.08 12.67
C LEU A 108 -1.62 -6.86 13.40
N PRO A 109 -1.66 -6.52 14.71
CA PRO A 109 -2.91 -6.18 15.37
C PRO A 109 -3.66 -5.00 14.73
N GLY A 110 -2.96 -4.00 14.19
CA GLY A 110 -3.54 -2.86 13.49
C GLY A 110 -4.21 -3.26 12.18
N ILE A 111 -3.54 -4.08 11.36
CA ILE A 111 -4.12 -4.70 10.16
C ILE A 111 -5.36 -5.51 10.55
N HIS A 112 -5.24 -6.41 11.53
CA HIS A 112 -6.36 -7.22 11.98
C HIS A 112 -7.52 -6.37 12.52
N TRP A 113 -7.23 -5.23 13.15
CA TRP A 113 -8.27 -4.32 13.65
C TRP A 113 -9.09 -3.74 12.50
N VAL A 114 -8.44 -3.28 11.42
CA VAL A 114 -9.13 -2.79 10.21
C VAL A 114 -10.00 -3.90 9.61
N LEU A 115 -9.43 -5.10 9.42
CA LEU A 115 -10.19 -6.25 8.89
C LEU A 115 -11.33 -6.69 9.82
N GLN A 116 -11.15 -6.57 11.12
CA GLN A 116 -12.21 -6.83 12.11
C GLN A 116 -13.33 -5.81 12.00
N GLN A 117 -13.02 -4.52 11.79
CA GLN A 117 -14.07 -3.50 11.56
C GLN A 117 -14.85 -3.77 10.27
N GLN A 118 -14.18 -4.29 9.24
CA GLN A 118 -14.81 -4.71 7.98
C GLN A 118 -15.58 -6.05 8.10
N GLY A 119 -15.51 -6.74 9.23
CA GLY A 119 -16.15 -8.05 9.42
C GLY A 119 -15.44 -9.23 8.76
N LEU A 120 -14.24 -9.01 8.19
CA LEU A 120 -13.40 -10.04 7.54
C LEU A 120 -12.58 -10.84 8.57
N MET A 121 -12.44 -10.34 9.80
CA MET A 121 -11.78 -11.04 10.91
C MET A 121 -12.60 -10.96 12.19
N GLN A 122 -12.44 -11.96 13.06
CA GLN A 122 -13.17 -12.03 14.33
C GLN A 122 -12.41 -11.38 15.51
N SER A 123 -11.08 -11.29 15.43
CA SER A 123 -10.24 -10.77 16.51
C SER A 123 -8.96 -10.14 15.99
N THR A 124 -8.33 -9.30 16.82
CA THR A 124 -7.01 -8.72 16.53
C THR A 124 -5.83 -9.56 17.01
N HIS A 125 -6.08 -10.72 17.62
CA HIS A 125 -5.04 -11.58 18.16
C HIS A 125 -4.09 -12.09 17.07
N THR A 126 -2.81 -12.16 17.40
CA THR A 126 -1.79 -12.83 16.58
C THR A 126 -1.28 -14.08 17.30
N LEU A 127 -0.45 -14.87 16.61
CA LEU A 127 0.19 -16.05 17.21
C LEU A 127 1.14 -15.68 18.35
N ASN A 128 1.75 -14.49 18.29
CA ASN A 128 2.60 -13.96 19.34
C ASN A 128 1.76 -13.10 20.30
N PRO A 129 1.50 -13.55 21.54
CA PRO A 129 0.61 -12.84 22.45
C PRO A 129 1.14 -11.46 22.90
N HIS A 130 2.40 -11.13 22.59
CA HIS A 130 3.01 -9.84 22.88
C HIS A 130 2.80 -8.79 21.79
N GLU A 131 2.36 -9.20 20.59
CA GLU A 131 1.91 -8.29 19.53
C GLU A 131 0.47 -7.89 19.84
N GLN A 132 0.31 -6.66 20.33
CA GLN A 132 -0.98 -6.10 20.69
C GLN A 132 -1.05 -4.67 20.18
N LEU A 133 -2.27 -4.16 20.02
CA LEU A 133 -2.49 -2.76 19.69
C LEU A 133 -1.83 -1.87 20.76
N ALA A 134 -1.03 -0.90 20.31
CA ALA A 134 -0.41 0.05 21.22
C ALA A 134 -1.45 1.03 21.79
N PRO A 135 -1.21 1.60 22.99
CA PRO A 135 -2.06 2.66 23.53
C PRO A 135 -2.21 3.81 22.52
N GLY A 136 -3.44 4.18 22.18
CA GLY A 136 -3.76 5.25 21.22
C GLY A 136 -3.73 4.85 19.74
N GLN A 137 -3.24 3.65 19.39
CA GLN A 137 -3.16 3.23 17.98
C GLN A 137 -4.54 3.18 17.30
N VAL A 138 -5.56 2.67 18.00
CA VAL A 138 -6.93 2.62 17.46
C VAL A 138 -7.47 4.02 17.17
N ASP A 139 -7.15 5.00 18.01
CA ASP A 139 -7.61 6.38 17.82
C ASP A 139 -6.90 7.02 16.62
N GLU A 140 -5.61 6.72 16.42
CA GLU A 140 -4.88 7.14 15.22
C GLU A 140 -5.42 6.46 13.95
N ILE A 141 -5.76 5.16 13.99
CA ILE A 141 -6.37 4.47 12.85
C ILE A 141 -7.71 5.11 12.50
N ARG A 142 -8.55 5.44 13.51
CA ARG A 142 -9.81 6.17 13.26
C ARG A 142 -9.58 7.55 12.67
N ARG A 143 -8.57 8.29 13.17
CA ARG A 143 -8.22 9.62 12.63
C ARG A 143 -7.89 9.56 11.14
N VAL A 144 -7.02 8.64 10.71
CA VAL A 144 -6.63 8.52 9.29
C VAL A 144 -7.79 8.00 8.43
N HIS A 145 -8.62 7.13 8.99
CA HIS A 145 -9.83 6.63 8.33
C HIS A 145 -10.82 7.76 8.02
N ASP A 146 -11.09 8.63 9.00
CA ASP A 146 -11.96 9.80 8.85
C ASP A 146 -11.33 10.89 7.95
N ALA A 147 -10.02 11.10 8.06
CA ALA A 147 -9.32 12.13 7.29
C ALA A 147 -9.22 11.77 5.80
N TYR A 148 -9.12 10.48 5.46
CA TYR A 148 -8.83 9.99 4.11
C TYR A 148 -9.86 8.95 3.65
N PRO A 149 -11.16 9.30 3.54
CA PRO A 149 -12.22 8.34 3.21
C PRO A 149 -12.05 7.70 1.82
N ALA A 150 -11.27 8.32 0.93
CA ALA A 150 -10.97 7.76 -0.39
C ALA A 150 -10.00 6.57 -0.35
N LEU A 151 -9.27 6.35 0.75
CA LEU A 151 -8.30 5.27 0.88
C LEU A 151 -8.93 3.93 1.24
N ASN A 152 -10.12 3.92 1.85
CA ASN A 152 -10.78 2.68 2.28
C ASN A 152 -11.86 2.18 1.30
N ASP A 153 -12.19 0.90 1.44
CA ASP A 153 -13.20 0.19 0.65
C ASP A 153 -14.33 -0.40 1.53
N ASP A 154 -14.57 0.18 2.70
CA ASP A 154 -15.52 -0.38 3.68
C ASP A 154 -16.92 -0.58 3.11
N ALA A 155 -17.41 0.36 2.30
CA ALA A 155 -18.71 0.24 1.64
C ALA A 155 -18.74 -0.95 0.66
N PHE A 156 -17.67 -1.13 -0.13
CA PHE A 156 -17.56 -2.26 -1.06
C PHE A 156 -17.50 -3.59 -0.31
N VAL A 157 -16.74 -3.66 0.79
CA VAL A 157 -16.70 -4.87 1.62
C VAL A 157 -18.07 -5.16 2.23
N ALA A 158 -18.73 -4.15 2.83
CA ALA A 158 -20.04 -4.32 3.46
C ALA A 158 -21.12 -4.82 2.48
N GLU A 159 -21.10 -4.34 1.23
CA GLU A 159 -22.04 -4.76 0.18
C GLU A 159 -21.88 -6.23 -0.24
N ASN A 160 -20.67 -6.79 -0.13
CA ASN A 160 -20.35 -8.13 -0.64
C ASN A 160 -20.06 -9.17 0.46
N LEU A 161 -19.86 -8.73 1.72
CA LEU A 161 -19.42 -9.58 2.83
C LEU A 161 -20.32 -10.80 3.04
N LYS A 162 -21.64 -10.59 2.96
CA LYS A 162 -22.63 -11.66 3.11
C LYS A 162 -22.43 -12.76 2.07
N ASP A 163 -22.33 -12.37 0.80
CA ASP A 163 -22.20 -13.32 -0.30
C ASP A 163 -20.88 -14.10 -0.22
N TRP A 164 -19.78 -13.46 0.21
CA TRP A 164 -18.48 -14.10 0.39
C TRP A 164 -18.42 -15.10 1.54
N LEU A 165 -19.19 -14.86 2.62
CA LEU A 165 -19.17 -15.71 3.82
C LEU A 165 -20.29 -16.76 3.83
N GLU A 166 -21.35 -16.58 3.05
CA GLU A 166 -22.47 -17.54 2.93
C GLU A 166 -22.28 -18.55 1.78
N SER A 167 -21.26 -18.39 0.95
CA SER A 167 -20.96 -19.35 -0.13
C SER A 167 -20.23 -20.59 0.39
N GLU A 168 -21.00 -21.51 0.99
CA GLU A 168 -20.68 -22.95 1.13
C GLU A 168 -21.64 -23.82 0.30
#